data_AF-A0A9P7GAR8-F1
#
_entry.id   AF-A0A9P7GAR8-F1
#
_cell.length_a   1.000
_cell.length_b   1.000
_cell.length_c   1.000
_cell.angle_alpha   90.00
_cell.angle_beta   90.00
_cell.angle_gamma   90.00
#
_symmetry.space_group_name_H-M   'P 1'
#
loop_
_entity.id
_entity.type
_entity.pdbx_description
1 polymer ?
#
loop_
_entity_poly.entity_id
_entity_poly.type
_entity_poly.pdbx_seq_one_letter_code
_entity_poly.pdbx_strand_id
1 'polypeptide(L)'
;MLLDIFSPHRRQCGLDIHMGRVLDSLALPAEEQRHPALMNAMYLWACFISRPEPLCQHEDHYLGLTLDALRDGLRDGEKIVDIIQGSCLLSMYFLANGRILEGSYHATAAAALTVQCGLHLNTHQDSADLQDSYDTKPSRTGVKEGERILAFWQVYNLDRCWSVILRKPSIIPDGLDPRQSINCPWPQDLAEYEAGYINAGPPFQTIRGFIDGEVSHSSFSAQAMRVKASALFSRADQLASSWDPSLKQTLTSLPEDIRALETSIAQFITTLMPLDQLDAISLEDKHTLLAAHTLAHTASIQLYRPFAQDNPIVFEKCSRSARACVAVIKHITERDFTFLDPIIGPCWSYAADTLIMELEAQEAWTLETDVRNQCTTLLFSMTALSPYLPIVAIAATKVQKRLSEL
;
A
#
# COMPACT_ATOMS: atom_id res chain seq x y z
N MET A 1 10.11 10.63 23.14
CA MET A 1 8.70 10.35 23.50
C MET A 1 7.81 10.19 22.27
N LEU A 2 7.55 11.23 21.45
CA LEU A 2 6.66 11.08 20.27
C LEU A 2 7.25 10.18 19.18
N LEU A 3 8.55 10.26 18.87
CA LEU A 3 9.18 9.35 17.91
C LEU A 3 9.19 7.89 18.39
N ASP A 4 9.25 7.67 19.71
CA ASP A 4 9.19 6.33 20.29
C ASP A 4 7.80 5.72 20.12
N ILE A 5 6.74 6.54 20.20
CA ILE A 5 5.36 6.12 19.91
C ILE A 5 5.18 5.85 18.41
N PHE A 6 5.74 6.70 17.53
CA PHE A 6 5.60 6.53 16.09
C PHE A 6 6.39 5.35 15.52
N SER A 7 7.60 5.11 16.03
CA SER A 7 8.56 4.16 15.44
C SER A 7 7.99 2.75 15.14
N PRO A 8 7.22 2.11 16.05
CA PRO A 8 6.60 0.81 15.78
C PRO A 8 5.50 0.85 14.71
N HIS A 9 4.91 2.02 14.46
CA HIS A 9 3.81 2.23 13.51
C HIS A 9 4.25 2.80 12.16
N ARG A 10 5.55 3.03 11.94
CA ARG A 10 6.04 3.69 10.72
C ARG A 10 5.57 3.00 9.43
N ARG A 11 5.62 1.66 9.38
CA ARG A 11 5.18 0.87 8.22
C ARG A 11 3.66 0.82 8.06
N GLN A 12 2.90 0.90 9.16
CA GLN A 12 1.45 1.12 9.10
C GLN A 12 1.11 2.41 8.34
N CYS A 13 1.94 3.44 8.49
CA CYS A 13 1.81 4.72 7.82
C CYS A 13 2.45 4.73 6.41
N GLY A 14 2.96 3.59 5.94
CA GLY A 14 3.66 3.45 4.66
C GLY A 14 5.09 4.01 4.65
N LEU A 15 5.66 4.39 5.80
CA LEU A 15 7.03 4.91 5.88
C LEU A 15 7.99 3.80 6.30
N ASP A 16 8.96 3.49 5.45
CA ASP A 16 10.12 2.70 5.83
C ASP A 16 11.37 3.58 5.79
N ILE A 17 11.97 3.81 6.96
CA ILE A 17 13.10 4.71 7.16
C ILE A 17 13.94 4.25 8.36
N HIS A 18 15.24 4.50 8.32
CA HIS A 18 16.12 4.18 9.43
C HIS A 18 15.92 5.13 10.62
N MET A 19 15.16 4.68 11.63
CA MET A 19 14.78 5.50 12.78
C MET A 19 15.97 5.99 13.62
N GLY A 20 17.06 5.22 13.72
CA GLY A 20 18.27 5.69 14.40
C GLY A 20 18.85 6.95 13.75
N ARG A 21 18.77 7.06 12.41
CA ARG A 21 19.26 8.24 11.68
C ARG A 21 18.32 9.43 11.82
N VAL A 22 17.02 9.17 11.93
CA VAL A 22 16.04 10.22 12.27
C VAL A 22 16.36 10.80 13.64
N LEU A 23 16.64 9.94 14.63
CA LEU A 23 17.02 10.37 15.98
C LEU A 23 18.37 11.10 16.00
N ASP A 24 19.39 10.56 15.34
CA ASP A 24 20.72 11.18 15.24
C ASP A 24 20.65 12.57 14.59
N SER A 25 19.73 12.76 13.64
CA SER A 25 19.53 14.05 12.97
C SER A 25 19.16 15.18 13.93
N LEU A 26 18.53 14.87 15.08
CA LEU A 26 18.16 15.87 16.08
C LEU A 26 19.37 16.51 16.78
N ALA A 27 20.52 15.83 16.76
CA ALA A 27 21.76 16.34 17.33
C ALA A 27 22.59 17.17 16.34
N LEU A 28 22.19 17.21 15.06
CA LEU A 28 22.88 17.95 14.00
C LEU A 28 22.47 19.44 13.99
N PRO A 29 23.26 20.33 13.35
CA PRO A 29 22.83 21.71 13.08
C PRO A 29 21.54 21.75 12.27
N ALA A 30 20.72 22.80 12.44
CA ALA A 30 19.38 22.93 11.83
C ALA A 30 19.36 22.65 10.31
N GLU A 31 20.38 23.10 9.59
CA GLU A 31 20.53 22.90 8.14
C GLU A 31 20.74 21.42 7.75
N GLU A 32 21.29 20.60 8.65
CA GLU A 32 21.58 19.18 8.41
C GLU A 32 20.51 18.24 8.99
N GLN A 33 19.62 18.75 9.85
CA GLN A 33 18.53 17.94 10.43
C GLN A 33 17.54 17.46 9.36
N ARG A 34 16.70 16.47 9.69
CA ARG A 34 15.55 16.13 8.83
C ARG A 34 14.64 17.32 8.62
N HIS A 35 14.02 17.39 7.44
CA HIS A 35 13.13 18.49 7.12
C HIS A 35 11.93 18.53 8.10
N PRO A 36 11.52 19.72 8.60
CA PRO A 36 10.42 19.83 9.55
C PRO A 36 9.10 19.22 9.07
N ALA A 37 8.84 19.20 7.77
CA ALA A 37 7.64 18.56 7.21
C ALA A 37 7.54 17.06 7.55
N LEU A 38 8.65 16.32 7.44
CA LEU A 38 8.67 14.90 7.81
C LEU A 38 8.54 14.74 9.32
N MET A 39 9.31 15.50 10.09
CA MET A 39 9.34 15.40 11.55
C MET A 39 7.97 15.71 12.18
N ASN A 40 7.34 16.80 11.76
CA ASN A 40 6.02 17.20 12.24
C ASN A 40 4.94 16.19 11.81
N ALA A 41 5.06 15.58 10.63
CA ALA A 41 4.12 14.53 10.21
C ALA A 41 4.27 13.25 11.06
N MET A 42 5.49 12.88 11.46
CA MET A 42 5.73 11.78 12.41
C MET A 42 5.14 12.10 13.80
N TYR A 43 5.28 13.35 14.27
CA TYR A 43 4.68 13.79 15.53
C TYR A 43 3.15 13.81 15.47
N LEU A 44 2.57 14.24 14.34
CA LEU A 44 1.14 14.19 14.09
C LEU A 44 0.62 12.75 14.21
N TRP A 45 1.28 11.80 13.56
CA TRP A 45 0.93 10.38 13.67
C TRP A 45 1.08 9.84 15.08
N ALA A 46 2.13 10.22 15.81
CA ALA A 46 2.26 9.82 17.22
C ALA A 46 1.07 10.30 18.06
N CYS A 47 0.57 11.51 17.82
CA CYS A 47 -0.62 12.04 18.49
C CYS A 47 -1.89 11.26 18.09
N PHE A 48 -2.05 10.96 16.80
CA PHE A 48 -3.16 10.15 16.27
C PHE A 48 -3.20 8.74 16.85
N ILE A 49 -2.05 8.08 16.94
CA ILE A 49 -1.92 6.71 17.50
C ILE A 49 -2.21 6.71 19.01
N SER A 50 -1.87 7.80 19.70
CA SER A 50 -2.11 7.98 21.14
C SER A 50 -3.56 8.38 21.47
N ARG A 51 -4.54 7.94 20.68
CA ARG A 51 -5.95 8.14 21.00
C ARG A 51 -6.45 6.98 21.87
N PRO A 52 -7.22 7.24 22.94
CA PRO A 52 -7.79 8.52 23.38
C PRO A 52 -6.94 9.26 24.44
N GLU A 53 -5.65 8.96 24.58
CA GLU A 53 -4.75 9.56 25.57
C GLU A 53 -4.53 11.08 25.36
N PRO A 54 -4.07 11.85 26.39
CA PRO A 54 -3.97 13.31 26.30
C PRO A 54 -3.11 13.86 25.15
N LEU A 55 -2.17 13.07 24.63
CA LEU A 55 -1.31 13.48 23.51
C LEU A 55 -2.11 13.76 22.23
N CYS A 56 -3.28 13.15 22.03
CA CYS A 56 -4.14 13.41 20.87
C CYS A 56 -4.62 14.89 20.77
N GLN A 57 -4.58 15.64 21.88
CA GLN A 57 -4.94 17.07 21.88
C GLN A 57 -3.98 17.94 21.06
N HIS A 58 -2.80 17.43 20.71
CA HIS A 58 -1.80 18.15 19.92
C HIS A 58 -1.88 17.85 18.41
N GLU A 59 -2.85 17.07 17.94
CA GLU A 59 -2.99 16.74 16.52
C GLU A 59 -3.15 17.99 15.64
N ASP A 60 -4.04 18.92 15.99
CA ASP A 60 -4.24 20.14 15.21
C ASP A 60 -2.98 21.01 15.16
N HIS A 61 -2.19 21.01 16.25
CA HIS A 61 -0.93 21.74 16.31
C HIS A 61 0.10 21.17 15.32
N TYR A 62 0.36 19.86 15.37
CA TYR A 62 1.33 19.23 14.46
C TYR A 62 0.82 19.14 13.02
N LEU A 63 -0.49 19.10 12.82
CA LEU A 63 -1.10 19.22 11.50
C LEU A 63 -0.79 20.59 10.88
N GLY A 64 -1.01 21.68 11.61
CA GLY A 64 -0.67 23.03 11.16
C GLY A 64 0.81 23.18 10.84
N LEU A 65 1.69 22.72 11.73
CA LEU A 65 3.15 22.77 11.52
C LEU A 65 3.61 21.95 10.30
N THR A 66 3.02 20.79 10.07
CA THR A 66 3.31 19.97 8.88
C THR A 66 2.92 20.71 7.60
N LEU A 67 1.72 21.29 7.56
CA LEU A 67 1.22 22.03 6.39
C LEU A 67 2.07 23.26 6.06
N ASP A 68 2.43 24.05 7.07
CA ASP A 68 3.30 25.20 6.90
C ASP A 68 4.70 24.79 6.41
N ALA A 69 5.30 23.76 7.03
CA ALA A 69 6.61 23.26 6.63
C ALA A 69 6.62 22.69 5.21
N LEU A 70 5.56 22.00 4.78
CA LEU A 70 5.44 21.52 3.40
C LEU A 70 5.40 22.68 2.40
N ARG A 71 4.61 23.72 2.70
CA ARG A 71 4.53 24.91 1.84
C ARG A 71 5.88 25.60 1.71
N ASP A 72 6.60 25.74 2.81
CA ASP A 72 7.87 26.45 2.83
C ASP A 72 8.98 25.62 2.15
N GLY A 73 9.07 24.32 2.44
CA GLY A 73 10.05 23.42 1.81
C GLY A 73 9.90 23.31 0.29
N LEU A 74 8.68 23.40 -0.24
CA LEU A 74 8.45 23.41 -1.69
C LEU A 74 8.98 24.67 -2.39
N ARG A 75 9.20 25.77 -1.67
CA ARG A 75 9.80 26.99 -2.22
C ARG A 75 11.32 26.87 -2.34
N ASP A 76 11.94 26.24 -1.35
CA ASP A 76 13.40 26.14 -1.23
C ASP A 76 13.96 24.95 -2.03
N GLY A 77 13.19 23.87 -2.17
CA GLY A 77 13.55 22.69 -2.96
C GLY A 77 14.60 21.77 -2.32
N GLU A 78 15.06 22.08 -1.10
CA GLU A 78 15.98 21.24 -0.34
C GLU A 78 15.26 20.07 0.33
N LYS A 79 15.99 18.96 0.57
CA LYS A 79 15.48 17.76 1.28
C LYS A 79 14.15 17.25 0.72
N ILE A 80 14.03 17.25 -0.61
CA ILE A 80 12.77 16.92 -1.31
C ILE A 80 12.23 15.53 -0.97
N VAL A 81 13.11 14.56 -0.65
CA VAL A 81 12.71 13.23 -0.18
C VAL A 81 11.92 13.32 1.13
N ASP A 82 12.39 14.09 2.11
CA ASP A 82 11.69 14.30 3.38
C ASP A 82 10.34 15.00 3.16
N ILE A 83 10.28 15.98 2.24
CA ILE A 83 9.03 16.68 1.88
C ILE A 83 8.02 15.70 1.28
N ILE A 84 8.45 14.85 0.33
CA ILE A 84 7.62 13.83 -0.29
C ILE A 84 7.10 12.83 0.76
N GLN A 85 7.99 12.31 1.61
CA GLN A 85 7.64 11.39 2.70
C GLN A 85 6.65 12.03 3.68
N GLY A 86 6.88 13.29 4.06
CA GLY A 86 5.96 14.08 4.90
C GLY A 86 4.58 14.25 4.26
N SER A 87 4.51 14.52 2.95
CA SER A 87 3.25 14.59 2.21
C SER A 87 2.53 13.24 2.14
N CYS A 88 3.25 12.12 2.02
CA CYS A 88 2.67 10.78 2.09
C CYS A 88 2.08 10.48 3.48
N LEU A 89 2.81 10.78 4.56
CA LEU A 89 2.32 10.62 5.92
C LEU A 89 1.06 11.47 6.16
N LEU A 90 1.06 12.72 5.70
CA LEU A 90 -0.07 13.62 5.84
C LEU A 90 -1.29 13.13 5.06
N SER A 91 -1.08 12.63 3.84
CA SER A 91 -2.12 11.99 3.03
C SER A 91 -2.73 10.80 3.77
N MET A 92 -1.89 9.88 4.26
CA MET A 92 -2.35 8.70 4.99
C MET A 92 -3.08 9.06 6.29
N TYR A 93 -2.66 10.11 6.99
CA TYR A 93 -3.35 10.62 8.19
C TYR A 93 -4.77 11.07 7.86
N PHE A 94 -4.95 11.86 6.81
CA PHE A 94 -6.27 12.30 6.37
C PHE A 94 -7.13 11.13 5.92
N LEU A 95 -6.57 10.21 5.13
CA LEU A 95 -7.28 9.01 4.67
C LEU A 95 -7.71 8.13 5.85
N ALA A 96 -6.83 7.88 6.82
CA ALA A 96 -7.15 7.13 8.04
C ALA A 96 -8.31 7.77 8.82
N ASN A 97 -8.35 9.10 8.90
CA ASN A 97 -9.45 9.85 9.53
C ASN A 97 -10.72 9.97 8.66
N GLY A 98 -10.76 9.37 7.46
CA GLY A 98 -11.90 9.50 6.54
C GLY A 98 -12.00 10.86 5.84
N ARG A 99 -10.99 11.73 5.97
CA ARG A 99 -10.86 13.04 5.29
C ARG A 99 -10.35 12.84 3.85
N ILE A 100 -11.18 12.19 3.05
CA ILE A 100 -10.82 11.65 1.73
C ILE A 100 -10.28 12.70 0.76
N LEU A 101 -10.89 13.89 0.70
CA LEU A 101 -10.49 14.93 -0.26
C LEU A 101 -9.08 15.46 -0.01
N GLU A 102 -8.75 15.76 1.24
CA GLU A 102 -7.43 16.25 1.62
C GLU A 102 -6.38 15.15 1.51
N GLY A 103 -6.74 13.92 1.92
CA GLY A 103 -5.91 12.75 1.70
C GLY A 103 -5.55 12.55 0.23
N SER A 104 -6.56 12.62 -0.65
CA SER A 104 -6.39 12.53 -2.11
C SER A 104 -5.49 13.63 -2.66
N TYR A 105 -5.66 14.88 -2.18
CA TYR A 105 -4.85 16.02 -2.59
C TYR A 105 -3.36 15.79 -2.30
N HIS A 106 -3.02 15.42 -1.06
CA HIS A 106 -1.63 15.19 -0.66
C HIS A 106 -1.02 13.95 -1.33
N ALA A 107 -1.81 12.90 -1.59
CA ALA A 107 -1.34 11.75 -2.37
C ALA A 107 -0.97 12.15 -3.80
N THR A 108 -1.83 12.92 -4.47
CA THR A 108 -1.59 13.40 -5.84
C THR A 108 -0.41 14.37 -5.89
N ALA A 109 -0.28 15.27 -4.91
CA ALA A 109 0.87 16.17 -4.81
C ALA A 109 2.19 15.39 -4.64
N ALA A 110 2.22 14.41 -3.73
CA ALA A 110 3.39 13.56 -3.53
C ALA A 110 3.78 12.81 -4.82
N ALA A 111 2.80 12.18 -5.48
CA ALA A 111 3.04 11.46 -6.74
C ALA A 111 3.58 12.37 -7.86
N ALA A 112 3.03 13.58 -8.01
CA ALA A 112 3.51 14.54 -9.00
C ALA A 112 4.95 14.98 -8.70
N LEU A 113 5.26 15.30 -7.44
CA LEU A 113 6.61 15.70 -7.02
C LEU A 113 7.63 14.58 -7.23
N THR A 114 7.29 13.33 -6.88
CA THR A 114 8.13 12.16 -7.10
C THR A 114 8.53 11.99 -8.57
N VAL A 115 7.58 12.18 -9.50
CA VAL A 115 7.86 12.12 -10.94
C VAL A 115 8.71 13.30 -11.40
N GLN A 116 8.39 14.52 -10.96
CA GLN A 116 9.14 15.74 -11.31
C GLN A 116 10.61 15.67 -10.85
N CYS A 117 10.85 15.06 -9.69
CA CYS A 117 12.18 14.88 -9.13
C CYS A 117 12.90 13.62 -9.64
N GLY A 118 12.28 12.84 -10.53
CA GLY A 118 12.91 11.67 -11.15
C GLY A 118 13.14 10.49 -10.21
N LEU A 119 12.40 10.40 -9.09
CA LEU A 119 12.57 9.31 -8.12
C LEU A 119 12.18 7.94 -8.71
N HIS A 120 11.38 7.91 -9.77
CA HIS A 120 11.02 6.69 -10.50
C HIS A 120 12.14 6.17 -11.42
N LEU A 121 13.21 6.95 -11.63
CA LEU A 121 14.33 6.57 -12.48
C LEU A 121 15.40 5.81 -11.70
N ASN A 122 16.21 5.04 -12.43
CA ASN A 122 17.40 4.38 -11.89
C ASN A 122 18.62 5.30 -12.03
N THR A 123 19.09 5.87 -10.92
CA THR A 123 20.26 6.77 -10.88
C THR A 123 21.60 6.02 -10.82
N HIS A 124 21.59 4.72 -10.55
CA HIS A 124 22.80 3.90 -10.46
C HIS A 124 23.47 3.63 -11.81
N GLN A 125 22.74 3.75 -12.93
CA GLN A 125 23.31 3.53 -14.27
C GLN A 125 24.29 4.62 -14.69
N ASP A 126 24.15 5.85 -14.19
CA ASP A 126 25.04 6.98 -14.53
C ASP A 126 26.33 7.02 -13.69
N SER A 127 26.42 6.23 -12.62
CA SER A 127 27.53 6.26 -11.65
C SER A 127 28.45 5.03 -11.71
N ALA A 128 28.18 4.09 -12.62
CA ALA A 128 28.97 2.87 -12.81
C ALA A 128 30.41 3.12 -13.35
N ASP A 129 30.73 4.35 -13.79
CA ASP A 129 32.08 4.71 -14.28
C ASP A 129 33.09 5.08 -13.17
N LEU A 130 32.72 5.07 -11.87
CA LEU A 130 33.59 5.66 -10.83
C LEU A 130 33.75 4.90 -9.49
N GLN A 131 33.61 3.57 -9.41
CA GLN A 131 33.91 2.88 -8.13
C GLN A 131 34.78 1.62 -8.25
N ASP A 132 36.09 1.86 -8.19
CA ASP A 132 37.08 0.99 -7.56
C ASP A 132 37.30 1.52 -6.12
N SER A 133 36.70 0.90 -5.11
CA SER A 133 37.04 1.14 -3.70
C SER A 133 36.53 0.01 -2.80
N TYR A 134 37.41 -0.95 -2.50
CA TYR A 134 37.25 -1.98 -1.47
C TYR A 134 37.33 -1.39 -0.05
N ASP A 135 36.38 -0.53 0.35
CA ASP A 135 36.24 -0.12 1.75
C ASP A 135 35.02 -0.83 2.38
N THR A 136 35.25 -1.51 3.51
CA THR A 136 34.30 -2.42 4.18
C THR A 136 33.34 -1.69 5.13
N LYS A 137 33.27 -0.36 5.06
CA LYS A 137 32.34 0.45 5.84
C LYS A 137 31.02 0.63 5.11
N PRO A 138 29.87 0.61 5.80
CA PRO A 138 28.59 1.10 5.31
C PRO A 138 28.77 2.40 4.52
N SER A 139 28.51 2.38 3.21
CA SER A 139 28.63 3.61 2.43
C SER A 139 27.46 4.51 2.80
N ARG A 140 27.74 5.74 3.27
CA ARG A 140 26.70 6.77 3.49
C ARG A 140 25.85 7.00 2.23
N THR A 141 26.42 6.69 1.07
CA THR A 141 25.76 6.68 -0.25
C THR A 141 24.66 5.63 -0.34
N GLY A 142 24.92 4.39 0.11
CA GLY A 142 23.96 3.29 0.05
C GLY A 142 22.67 3.58 0.83
N VAL A 143 22.79 4.14 2.03
CA VAL A 143 21.60 4.46 2.86
C VAL A 143 20.80 5.63 2.27
N LYS A 144 21.46 6.67 1.73
CA LYS A 144 20.76 7.79 1.08
C LYS A 144 19.99 7.32 -0.15
N GLU A 145 20.59 6.45 -0.94
CA GLU A 145 19.94 5.87 -2.13
C GLU A 145 18.82 4.90 -1.73
N GLY A 146 19.00 4.10 -0.68
CA GLY A 146 17.94 3.28 -0.09
C GLY A 146 16.73 4.12 0.35
N GLU A 147 16.95 5.25 1.03
CA GLU A 147 15.87 6.17 1.40
C GLU A 147 15.13 6.75 0.19
N ARG A 148 15.84 7.04 -0.91
CA ARG A 148 15.23 7.49 -2.18
C ARG A 148 14.34 6.40 -2.79
N ILE A 149 14.85 5.16 -2.85
CA ILE A 149 14.12 4.00 -3.38
C ILE A 149 12.87 3.73 -2.54
N LEU A 150 13.00 3.70 -1.22
CA LEU A 150 11.88 3.49 -0.30
C LEU A 150 10.85 4.62 -0.37
N ALA A 151 11.28 5.88 -0.50
CA ALA A 151 10.36 7.01 -0.69
C ALA A 151 9.57 6.90 -2.00
N PHE A 152 10.20 6.47 -3.10
CA PHE A 152 9.47 6.21 -4.34
C PHE A 152 8.38 5.14 -4.13
N TRP A 153 8.71 4.02 -3.48
CA TRP A 153 7.76 2.92 -3.29
C TRP A 153 6.65 3.25 -2.28
N GLN A 154 6.92 4.08 -1.27
CA GLN A 154 5.88 4.65 -0.41
C GLN A 154 4.84 5.43 -1.24
N VAL A 155 5.31 6.31 -2.12
CA VAL A 155 4.43 7.14 -2.96
C VAL A 155 3.70 6.26 -3.98
N TYR A 156 4.38 5.27 -4.58
CA TYR A 156 3.78 4.34 -5.52
C TYR A 156 2.64 3.54 -4.88
N ASN A 157 2.84 2.97 -3.70
CA ASN A 157 1.81 2.24 -2.97
C ASN A 157 0.60 3.13 -2.68
N LEU A 158 0.85 4.36 -2.22
CA LEU A 158 -0.19 5.35 -1.96
C LEU A 158 -0.98 5.68 -3.23
N ASP A 159 -0.31 6.03 -4.33
CA ASP A 159 -0.93 6.39 -5.61
C ASP A 159 -1.72 5.22 -6.21
N ARG A 160 -1.13 4.03 -6.32
CA ARG A 160 -1.77 2.86 -6.95
C ARG A 160 -2.98 2.35 -6.16
N CYS A 161 -2.86 2.19 -4.86
CA CYS A 161 -3.96 1.65 -4.06
C CYS A 161 -5.08 2.67 -3.89
N TRP A 162 -4.77 3.89 -3.46
CA TRP A 162 -5.82 4.85 -3.14
C TRP A 162 -6.45 5.46 -4.38
N SER A 163 -5.80 5.46 -5.54
CA SER A 163 -6.49 5.82 -6.78
C SER A 163 -7.64 4.86 -7.12
N VAL A 164 -7.45 3.55 -6.90
CA VAL A 164 -8.53 2.56 -7.06
C VAL A 164 -9.65 2.80 -6.05
N ILE A 165 -9.31 2.97 -4.76
CA ILE A 165 -10.32 3.18 -3.70
C ILE A 165 -11.14 4.45 -3.96
N LEU A 166 -10.46 5.53 -4.38
CA LEU A 166 -11.06 6.83 -4.63
C LEU A 166 -11.66 6.95 -6.03
N ARG A 167 -11.54 5.91 -6.87
CA ARG A 167 -12.01 5.87 -8.27
C ARG A 167 -11.49 7.05 -9.09
N LYS A 168 -10.20 7.34 -8.95
CA LYS A 168 -9.49 8.35 -9.73
C LYS A 168 -8.36 7.70 -10.52
N PRO A 169 -7.89 8.33 -11.61
CA PRO A 169 -6.66 7.90 -12.27
C PRO A 169 -5.46 8.03 -11.33
N SER A 170 -4.55 7.06 -11.39
CA SER A 170 -3.23 7.14 -10.76
C SER A 170 -2.36 8.18 -11.48
N ILE A 171 -1.52 8.88 -10.73
CA ILE A 171 -0.70 9.98 -11.23
C ILE A 171 0.64 9.50 -11.80
N ILE A 172 1.24 8.47 -11.18
CA ILE A 172 2.55 7.99 -11.63
C ILE A 172 2.39 7.26 -12.97
N PRO A 173 3.02 7.76 -14.06
CA PRO A 173 2.99 7.08 -15.34
C PRO A 173 3.79 5.78 -15.28
N ASP A 174 3.48 4.86 -16.18
CA ASP A 174 4.27 3.66 -16.41
C ASP A 174 4.23 3.32 -17.91
N GLY A 175 4.73 4.28 -18.70
CA GLY A 175 4.70 4.25 -20.16
C GLY A 175 5.86 3.46 -20.77
N LEU A 176 5.81 3.26 -22.09
CA LEU A 176 6.93 2.66 -22.84
C LEU A 176 8.12 3.61 -23.02
N ASP A 177 7.89 4.93 -22.92
CA ASP A 177 8.95 5.93 -22.96
C ASP A 177 9.85 5.78 -21.72
N PRO A 178 11.19 5.60 -21.88
CA PRO A 178 12.14 5.53 -20.76
C PRO A 178 11.99 6.63 -19.70
N ARG A 179 11.53 7.83 -20.08
CA ARG A 179 11.33 8.95 -19.16
C ARG A 179 10.06 8.83 -18.31
N GLN A 180 9.11 8.03 -18.79
CA GLN A 180 7.81 7.79 -18.17
C GLN A 180 7.69 6.38 -17.60
N SER A 181 8.68 5.51 -17.83
CA SER A 181 8.72 4.16 -17.29
C SER A 181 9.23 4.16 -15.86
N ILE A 182 8.72 3.24 -15.05
CA ILE A 182 9.23 3.02 -13.69
C ILE A 182 10.48 2.15 -13.79
N ASN A 183 11.64 2.72 -13.47
CA ASN A 183 12.94 2.03 -13.49
C ASN A 183 13.56 1.94 -12.08
N CYS A 184 12.86 2.44 -11.05
CA CYS A 184 13.31 2.33 -9.66
C CYS A 184 13.43 0.84 -9.27
N PRO A 185 14.56 0.38 -8.70
CA PRO A 185 14.73 -1.03 -8.32
C PRO A 185 13.75 -1.42 -7.21
N TRP A 186 13.42 -2.71 -7.10
CA TRP A 186 12.55 -3.22 -6.03
C TRP A 186 13.06 -2.81 -4.64
N PRO A 187 12.16 -2.49 -3.69
CA PRO A 187 12.58 -2.12 -2.35
C PRO A 187 13.19 -3.34 -1.64
N GLN A 188 14.29 -3.11 -0.93
CA GLN A 188 15.01 -4.10 -0.14
C GLN A 188 14.85 -3.81 1.36
N ASP A 189 15.35 -4.72 2.20
CA ASP A 189 15.35 -4.49 3.64
C ASP A 189 16.35 -3.38 3.99
N LEU A 190 16.02 -2.57 5.01
CA LEU A 190 16.88 -1.46 5.46
C LEU A 190 18.31 -1.92 5.76
N ALA A 191 18.48 -3.10 6.36
CA ALA A 191 19.79 -3.66 6.69
C ALA A 191 20.67 -3.90 5.45
N GLU A 192 20.09 -4.18 4.29
CA GLU A 192 20.85 -4.35 3.04
C GLU A 192 21.41 -3.01 2.56
N TYR A 193 20.61 -1.95 2.61
CA TYR A 193 21.05 -0.59 2.29
C TYR A 193 22.13 -0.09 3.25
N GLU A 194 22.03 -0.43 4.54
CA GLU A 194 23.05 -0.14 5.54
C GLU A 194 24.37 -0.86 5.26
N ALA A 195 24.29 -2.12 4.82
CA ALA A 195 25.47 -2.86 4.37
C ALA A 195 26.02 -2.36 3.02
N GLY A 196 25.36 -1.37 2.38
CA GLY A 196 25.75 -0.82 1.08
C GLY A 196 25.35 -1.70 -0.11
N TYR A 197 24.50 -2.71 0.11
CA TYR A 197 24.00 -3.59 -0.94
C TYR A 197 22.76 -3.00 -1.59
N ILE A 198 22.92 -2.55 -2.83
CA ILE A 198 21.82 -2.10 -3.69
C ILE A 198 21.77 -3.03 -4.89
N ASN A 199 20.69 -3.78 -5.02
CA ASN A 199 20.47 -4.61 -6.19
C ASN A 199 19.94 -3.76 -7.35
N ALA A 200 20.85 -3.01 -7.96
CA ALA A 200 20.62 -2.17 -9.13
C ALA A 200 20.83 -2.94 -10.46
N GLY A 201 20.83 -4.29 -10.45
CA GLY A 201 20.80 -5.07 -11.69
C GLY A 201 19.65 -4.61 -12.58
N PRO A 202 19.72 -4.74 -13.92
CA PRO A 202 18.73 -4.08 -14.76
C PRO A 202 17.36 -4.75 -14.55
N PRO A 203 16.36 -3.97 -14.13
CA PRO A 203 15.18 -3.96 -14.99
C PRO A 203 14.88 -2.54 -15.44
N PHE A 204 14.86 -2.41 -16.76
CA PHE A 204 14.05 -1.40 -17.41
C PHE A 204 12.59 -1.77 -17.18
N GLN A 205 11.72 -0.82 -16.82
CA GLN A 205 10.28 -1.06 -16.62
C GLN A 205 9.94 -2.07 -15.51
N THR A 206 10.43 -1.84 -14.29
CA THR A 206 10.30 -2.71 -13.10
C THR A 206 8.91 -3.31 -12.88
N ILE A 207 7.86 -2.49 -12.96
CA ILE A 207 6.48 -2.95 -12.77
C ILE A 207 5.99 -3.75 -13.98
N ARG A 208 6.26 -3.25 -15.19
CA ARG A 208 5.81 -3.90 -16.43
C ARG A 208 6.44 -5.27 -16.59
N GLY A 209 7.76 -5.39 -16.39
CA GLY A 209 8.46 -6.68 -16.41
C GLY A 209 7.81 -7.68 -15.45
N PHE A 210 7.47 -7.26 -14.23
CA PHE A 210 6.74 -8.12 -13.29
C PHE A 210 5.35 -8.55 -13.80
N ILE A 211 4.57 -7.62 -14.35
CA ILE A 211 3.24 -7.96 -14.91
C ILE A 211 3.36 -8.93 -16.09
N ASP A 212 4.42 -8.79 -16.89
CA ASP A 212 4.75 -9.64 -18.03
C ASP A 212 5.41 -10.98 -17.63
N GLY A 213 5.65 -11.21 -16.33
CA GLY A 213 6.10 -12.49 -15.77
C GLY A 213 7.61 -12.60 -15.51
N GLU A 214 8.36 -11.50 -15.56
CA GLU A 214 9.78 -11.49 -15.20
C GLU A 214 9.99 -11.72 -13.71
N VAL A 215 10.94 -12.61 -13.39
CA VAL A 215 11.31 -12.93 -12.00
C VAL A 215 12.63 -12.23 -11.67
N SER A 216 12.58 -11.29 -10.71
CA SER A 216 13.78 -10.57 -10.24
C SER A 216 14.28 -11.15 -8.91
N HIS A 217 15.60 -11.32 -8.79
CA HIS A 217 16.26 -11.90 -7.62
C HIS A 217 16.15 -11.04 -6.33
N SER A 218 15.95 -9.72 -6.45
CA SER A 218 15.79 -8.79 -5.30
C SER A 218 14.33 -8.51 -4.91
N SER A 219 13.37 -9.23 -5.48
CA SER A 219 11.96 -8.84 -5.42
C SER A 219 11.15 -9.54 -4.32
N PHE A 220 11.82 -10.01 -3.24
CA PHE A 220 11.24 -10.89 -2.22
C PHE A 220 11.11 -10.29 -0.82
N SER A 221 11.62 -9.07 -0.58
CA SER A 221 11.38 -8.37 0.71
C SER A 221 9.87 -8.20 0.95
N ALA A 222 9.45 -8.07 2.21
CA ALA A 222 8.05 -7.86 2.54
C ALA A 222 7.48 -6.61 1.81
N GLN A 223 8.28 -5.54 1.71
CA GLN A 223 7.91 -4.34 0.98
C GLN A 223 7.79 -4.60 -0.53
N ALA A 224 8.67 -5.39 -1.14
CA ALA A 224 8.56 -5.72 -2.56
C ALA A 224 7.28 -6.51 -2.86
N MET A 225 6.91 -7.45 -1.99
CA MET A 225 5.64 -8.17 -2.11
C MET A 225 4.44 -7.23 -1.95
N ARG A 226 4.50 -6.29 -1.02
CA ARG A 226 3.46 -5.27 -0.83
C ARG A 226 3.30 -4.36 -2.05
N VAL A 227 4.39 -3.98 -2.73
CA VAL A 227 4.36 -3.21 -3.98
C VAL A 227 3.78 -4.02 -5.14
N LYS A 228 4.21 -5.28 -5.31
CA LYS A 228 3.66 -6.18 -6.34
C LYS A 228 2.15 -6.35 -6.20
N ALA A 229 1.67 -6.54 -4.97
CA ALA A 229 0.24 -6.63 -4.69
C ALA A 229 -0.50 -5.32 -5.06
N SER A 230 0.07 -4.15 -4.77
CA SER A 230 -0.46 -2.86 -5.22
C SER A 230 -0.53 -2.73 -6.74
N ALA A 231 0.52 -3.17 -7.44
CA ALA A 231 0.56 -3.13 -8.90
C ALA A 231 -0.55 -4.00 -9.53
N LEU A 232 -0.71 -5.24 -9.03
CA LEU A 232 -1.78 -6.14 -9.47
C LEU A 232 -3.17 -5.58 -9.17
N PHE A 233 -3.38 -5.01 -7.98
CA PHE A 233 -4.64 -4.41 -7.58
C PHE A 233 -5.02 -3.22 -8.48
N SER A 234 -4.08 -2.32 -8.76
CA SER A 234 -4.31 -1.20 -9.67
C SER A 234 -4.53 -1.65 -11.11
N ARG A 235 -3.75 -2.64 -11.59
CA ARG A 235 -3.90 -3.16 -12.96
C ARG A 235 -5.24 -3.87 -13.16
N ALA A 236 -5.72 -4.59 -12.15
CA ALA A 236 -7.03 -5.23 -12.16
C ALA A 236 -8.16 -4.20 -12.31
N ASP A 237 -8.11 -3.10 -11.55
CA ASP A 237 -9.09 -2.01 -11.65
C ASP A 237 -9.05 -1.30 -13.00
N GLN A 238 -7.85 -1.03 -13.54
CA GLN A 238 -7.70 -0.41 -14.86
C GLN A 238 -8.31 -1.28 -15.97
N LEU A 239 -8.01 -2.58 -15.98
CA LEU A 239 -8.59 -3.52 -16.96
C LEU A 239 -10.11 -3.61 -16.79
N ALA A 240 -10.59 -3.76 -15.56
CA ALA A 240 -12.02 -3.84 -15.27
C ALA A 240 -12.78 -2.58 -15.70
N SER A 241 -12.19 -1.39 -15.51
CA SER A 241 -12.78 -0.11 -15.88
C SER A 241 -12.71 0.19 -17.38
N SER A 242 -11.73 -0.37 -18.09
CA SER A 242 -11.60 -0.23 -19.55
C SER A 242 -12.57 -1.12 -20.34
N TRP A 243 -13.26 -2.03 -19.67
CA TRP A 243 -14.14 -3.00 -20.31
C TRP A 243 -15.42 -2.35 -20.84
N ASP A 244 -15.74 -2.61 -22.11
CA ASP A 244 -17.00 -2.18 -22.72
C ASP A 244 -18.13 -3.19 -22.42
N PRO A 245 -19.16 -2.82 -21.65
CA PRO A 245 -20.29 -3.69 -21.37
C PRO A 245 -21.09 -4.10 -22.61
N SER A 246 -21.00 -3.35 -23.71
CA SER A 246 -21.73 -3.65 -24.96
C SER A 246 -21.23 -4.92 -25.64
N LEU A 247 -19.99 -5.33 -25.37
CA LEU A 247 -19.36 -6.54 -25.91
C LEU A 247 -19.69 -7.82 -25.13
N LYS A 248 -20.50 -7.73 -24.06
CA LYS A 248 -20.84 -8.85 -23.16
C LYS A 248 -21.55 -10.02 -23.86
N GLN A 249 -22.42 -9.75 -24.84
CA GLN A 249 -23.27 -10.78 -25.46
C GLN A 249 -22.50 -11.69 -26.44
N THR A 250 -21.31 -11.29 -26.88
CA THR A 250 -20.55 -11.95 -27.94
C THR A 250 -19.46 -12.88 -27.40
N LEU A 251 -19.23 -12.91 -26.09
CA LEU A 251 -18.08 -13.60 -25.50
C LEU A 251 -18.47 -14.92 -24.85
N THR A 252 -17.92 -16.00 -25.39
CA THR A 252 -17.96 -17.34 -24.79
C THR A 252 -16.87 -17.56 -23.74
N SER A 253 -15.86 -16.68 -23.65
CA SER A 253 -14.73 -16.80 -22.72
C SER A 253 -14.20 -15.44 -22.28
N LEU A 254 -13.43 -15.42 -21.17
CA LEU A 254 -12.80 -14.21 -20.66
C LEU A 254 -11.77 -13.65 -21.68
N PRO A 255 -11.68 -12.31 -21.84
CA PRO A 255 -10.67 -11.65 -22.65
C PRO A 255 -9.23 -12.10 -22.29
N GLU A 256 -8.34 -12.11 -23.29
CA GLU A 256 -6.96 -12.58 -23.12
C GLU A 256 -6.19 -11.78 -22.06
N ASP A 257 -6.33 -10.45 -22.04
CA ASP A 257 -5.67 -9.59 -21.04
C ASP A 257 -6.13 -9.89 -19.61
N ILE A 258 -7.42 -10.22 -19.43
CA ILE A 258 -7.97 -10.61 -18.13
C ILE A 258 -7.41 -11.97 -17.69
N ARG A 259 -7.31 -12.93 -18.62
CA ARG A 259 -6.70 -14.24 -18.36
C ARG A 259 -5.21 -14.14 -18.04
N ALA A 260 -4.49 -13.26 -18.74
CA ALA A 260 -3.09 -13.01 -18.49
C ALA A 260 -2.91 -12.46 -17.07
N LEU A 261 -3.67 -11.43 -16.69
CA LEU A 261 -3.60 -10.88 -15.34
C LEU A 261 -4.07 -11.86 -14.26
N GLU A 262 -5.10 -12.67 -14.52
CA GLU A 262 -5.50 -13.77 -13.62
C GLU A 262 -4.33 -14.70 -13.34
N THR A 263 -3.58 -15.07 -14.38
CA THR A 263 -2.42 -15.94 -14.26
C THR A 263 -1.31 -15.27 -13.44
N SER A 264 -1.02 -13.99 -13.69
CA SER A 264 -0.01 -13.23 -12.93
C SER A 264 -0.41 -13.08 -11.45
N ILE A 265 -1.69 -12.84 -11.14
CA ILE A 265 -2.18 -12.78 -9.75
C ILE A 265 -2.02 -14.16 -9.07
N ALA A 266 -2.44 -15.23 -9.75
CA ALA A 266 -2.35 -16.58 -9.18
C ALA A 266 -0.89 -16.99 -8.91
N GLN A 267 0.02 -16.69 -9.85
CA GLN A 267 1.46 -16.92 -9.66
C GLN A 267 2.04 -16.06 -8.54
N PHE A 268 1.64 -14.79 -8.44
CA PHE A 268 2.09 -13.94 -7.34
C PHE A 268 1.66 -14.49 -5.97
N ILE A 269 0.42 -14.95 -5.84
CA ILE A 269 -0.07 -15.53 -4.58
C ILE A 269 0.77 -16.74 -4.15
N THR A 270 1.26 -17.57 -5.07
CA THR A 270 2.13 -18.71 -4.71
C THR A 270 3.54 -18.30 -4.29
N THR A 271 3.95 -17.06 -4.58
CA THR A 271 5.24 -16.52 -4.11
C THR A 271 5.16 -15.89 -2.72
N LEU A 272 3.96 -15.61 -2.20
CA LEU A 272 3.78 -15.06 -0.86
C LEU A 272 4.09 -16.12 0.19
N MET A 273 4.71 -15.70 1.30
CA MET A 273 4.87 -16.56 2.47
C MET A 273 3.49 -17.07 2.93
N PRO A 274 3.33 -18.40 3.14
CA PRO A 274 2.09 -18.98 3.63
C PRO A 274 1.63 -18.35 4.96
N LEU A 275 0.31 -18.20 5.13
CA LEU A 275 -0.27 -17.50 6.28
C LEU A 275 0.10 -18.13 7.63
N ASP A 276 0.24 -19.45 7.67
CA ASP A 276 0.65 -20.23 8.86
C ASP A 276 2.11 -20.01 9.26
N GLN A 277 2.94 -19.46 8.36
CA GLN A 277 4.35 -19.16 8.61
C GLN A 277 4.60 -17.70 9.01
N LEU A 278 3.58 -16.83 8.94
CA LEU A 278 3.73 -15.40 9.23
C LEU A 278 4.04 -15.10 10.70
N ASP A 279 3.75 -16.01 11.62
CA ASP A 279 4.10 -15.85 13.03
C ASP A 279 5.60 -16.11 13.31
N ALA A 280 6.35 -16.62 12.32
CA ALA A 280 7.78 -16.90 12.44
C ALA A 280 8.69 -15.73 12.04
N ILE A 281 8.13 -14.64 11.49
CA ILE A 281 8.86 -13.46 11.02
C ILE A 281 8.64 -12.25 11.94
N SER A 282 9.28 -11.12 11.64
CA SER A 282 9.06 -9.89 12.40
C SER A 282 7.59 -9.44 12.30
N LEU A 283 7.08 -8.81 13.35
CA LEU A 283 5.70 -8.28 13.35
C LEU A 283 5.47 -7.28 12.21
N GLU A 284 6.48 -6.45 11.95
CA GLU A 284 6.45 -5.45 10.87
C GLU A 284 6.32 -6.08 9.48
N ASP A 285 7.03 -7.18 9.22
CA ASP A 285 6.93 -7.93 7.97
C ASP A 285 5.60 -8.70 7.91
N LYS A 286 5.15 -9.28 9.02
CA LYS A 286 3.83 -9.92 9.14
C LYS A 286 2.72 -8.97 8.72
N HIS A 287 2.66 -7.76 9.29
CA HIS A 287 1.62 -6.77 8.96
C HIS A 287 1.70 -6.33 7.49
N THR A 288 2.90 -6.16 6.96
CA THR A 288 3.14 -5.83 5.55
C THR A 288 2.64 -6.93 4.61
N LEU A 289 2.91 -8.20 4.94
CA LEU A 289 2.49 -9.36 4.15
C LEU A 289 0.99 -9.65 4.27
N LEU A 290 0.36 -9.38 5.42
CA LEU A 290 -1.10 -9.44 5.57
C LEU A 290 -1.78 -8.45 4.60
N ALA A 291 -1.23 -7.24 4.45
CA ALA A 291 -1.71 -6.27 3.46
C ALA A 291 -1.48 -6.77 2.03
N ALA A 292 -0.33 -7.39 1.73
CA ALA A 292 -0.02 -7.95 0.42
C ALA A 292 -1.00 -9.07 0.02
N HIS A 293 -1.26 -10.04 0.92
CA HIS A 293 -2.26 -11.09 0.74
C HIS A 293 -3.66 -10.52 0.49
N THR A 294 -4.08 -9.58 1.34
CA THR A 294 -5.39 -8.93 1.22
C THR A 294 -5.54 -8.21 -0.13
N LEU A 295 -4.52 -7.46 -0.55
CA LEU A 295 -4.51 -6.76 -1.83
C LEU A 295 -4.56 -7.71 -3.03
N ALA A 296 -3.79 -8.81 -3.00
CA ALA A 296 -3.78 -9.80 -4.09
C ALA A 296 -5.15 -10.46 -4.30
N HIS A 297 -5.80 -10.89 -3.21
CA HIS A 297 -7.15 -11.44 -3.29
C HIS A 297 -8.18 -10.38 -3.71
N THR A 298 -8.02 -9.14 -3.24
CA THR A 298 -8.89 -8.03 -3.66
C THR A 298 -8.68 -7.67 -5.14
N ALA A 299 -7.47 -7.82 -5.68
CA ALA A 299 -7.18 -7.65 -7.11
C ALA A 299 -7.99 -8.65 -7.95
N SER A 300 -8.08 -9.92 -7.53
CA SER A 300 -8.95 -10.90 -8.18
C SER A 300 -10.43 -10.50 -8.13
N ILE A 301 -10.91 -9.98 -6.99
CA ILE A 301 -12.29 -9.47 -6.87
C ILE A 301 -12.54 -8.33 -7.86
N GLN A 302 -11.63 -7.34 -7.93
CA GLN A 302 -11.78 -6.21 -8.86
C GLN A 302 -11.75 -6.63 -10.32
N LEU A 303 -10.81 -7.51 -10.69
CA LEU A 303 -10.63 -7.98 -12.07
C LEU A 303 -11.92 -8.57 -12.66
N TYR A 304 -12.67 -9.31 -11.83
CA TYR A 304 -13.88 -10.02 -12.26
C TYR A 304 -15.18 -9.25 -12.06
N ARG A 305 -15.13 -8.14 -11.32
CA ARG A 305 -16.31 -7.35 -10.96
C ARG A 305 -17.25 -7.04 -12.14
N PRO A 306 -16.79 -6.68 -13.35
CA PRO A 306 -17.69 -6.36 -14.47
C PRO A 306 -18.53 -7.54 -14.98
N PHE A 307 -18.10 -8.77 -14.70
CA PHE A 307 -18.65 -10.02 -15.24
C PHE A 307 -19.39 -10.86 -14.19
N ALA A 308 -19.16 -10.58 -12.90
CA ALA A 308 -19.62 -11.42 -11.80
C ALA A 308 -21.15 -11.58 -11.76
N GLN A 309 -21.93 -10.57 -12.13
CA GLN A 309 -23.40 -10.65 -12.12
C GLN A 309 -23.97 -11.54 -13.24
N ASP A 310 -23.24 -11.66 -14.35
CA ASP A 310 -23.75 -12.30 -15.58
C ASP A 310 -23.22 -13.73 -15.75
N ASN A 311 -22.16 -14.11 -15.03
CA ASN A 311 -21.49 -15.39 -15.18
C ASN A 311 -21.24 -16.06 -13.81
N PRO A 312 -21.97 -17.14 -13.47
CA PRO A 312 -21.86 -17.79 -12.16
C PRO A 312 -20.47 -18.38 -11.89
N ILE A 313 -19.75 -18.81 -12.94
CA ILE A 313 -18.38 -19.32 -12.80
C ILE A 313 -17.43 -18.18 -12.40
N VAL A 314 -17.60 -17.00 -12.98
CA VAL A 314 -16.79 -15.83 -12.64
C VAL A 314 -17.18 -15.27 -11.27
N PHE A 315 -18.46 -15.30 -10.93
CA PHE A 315 -18.95 -14.98 -9.58
C PHE A 315 -18.28 -15.86 -8.52
N GLU A 316 -18.21 -17.17 -8.74
CA GLU A 316 -17.54 -18.10 -7.83
C GLU A 316 -16.05 -17.78 -7.65
N LYS A 317 -15.37 -17.28 -8.70
CA LYS A 317 -13.99 -16.77 -8.56
C LYS A 317 -13.90 -15.56 -7.62
N CYS A 318 -14.85 -14.62 -7.70
CA CYS A 318 -14.95 -13.50 -6.76
C CYS A 318 -15.19 -14.01 -5.33
N SER A 319 -16.16 -14.90 -5.14
CA SER A 319 -16.51 -15.47 -3.83
C SER A 319 -15.34 -16.21 -3.18
N ARG A 320 -14.63 -17.05 -3.94
CA ARG A 320 -13.41 -17.72 -3.46
C ARG A 320 -12.33 -16.71 -3.03
N SER A 321 -12.17 -15.62 -3.77
CA SER A 321 -11.21 -14.57 -3.44
C SER A 321 -11.62 -13.80 -2.17
N ALA A 322 -12.92 -13.51 -2.00
CA ALA A 322 -13.45 -12.90 -0.79
C ALA A 322 -13.27 -13.80 0.44
N ARG A 323 -13.50 -15.11 0.30
CA ARG A 323 -13.20 -16.12 1.32
C ARG A 323 -11.73 -16.18 1.68
N ALA A 324 -10.85 -16.01 0.71
CA ALA A 324 -9.41 -15.94 0.97
C ALA A 324 -9.05 -14.70 1.81
N CYS A 325 -9.67 -13.53 1.59
CA CYS A 325 -9.54 -12.39 2.51
C CYS A 325 -10.01 -12.74 3.94
N VAL A 326 -11.11 -13.49 4.09
CA VAL A 326 -11.55 -14.00 5.41
C VAL A 326 -10.55 -14.96 6.02
N ALA A 327 -9.88 -15.79 5.23
CA ALA A 327 -8.81 -16.66 5.69
C ALA A 327 -7.63 -15.84 6.22
N VAL A 328 -7.21 -14.78 5.54
CA VAL A 328 -6.18 -13.84 6.01
C VAL A 328 -6.55 -13.26 7.37
N ILE A 329 -7.81 -12.81 7.54
CA ILE A 329 -8.33 -12.25 8.80
C ILE A 329 -8.16 -13.21 9.98
N LYS A 330 -8.32 -14.52 9.77
CA LYS A 330 -8.21 -15.53 10.84
C LYS A 330 -6.79 -15.64 11.44
N HIS A 331 -5.77 -15.09 10.77
CA HIS A 331 -4.39 -15.02 11.28
C HIS A 331 -4.07 -13.69 12.00
N ILE A 332 -5.06 -12.80 12.13
CA ILE A 332 -4.92 -11.51 12.81
C ILE A 332 -5.38 -11.67 14.26
N THR A 333 -4.48 -11.34 15.20
CA THR A 333 -4.81 -11.30 16.63
C THR A 333 -5.31 -9.92 17.04
N GLU A 334 -5.92 -9.81 18.23
CA GLU A 334 -6.39 -8.52 18.76
C GLU A 334 -5.30 -7.44 18.79
N ARG A 335 -4.04 -7.83 19.05
CA ARG A 335 -2.90 -6.92 19.11
C ARG A 335 -2.44 -6.43 17.74
N ASP A 336 -2.74 -7.17 16.68
CA ASP A 336 -2.31 -6.82 15.33
C ASP A 336 -3.12 -5.64 14.77
N PHE A 337 -4.38 -5.46 15.21
CA PHE A 337 -5.28 -4.42 14.69
C PHE A 337 -4.71 -3.00 14.79
N THR A 338 -3.88 -2.72 15.79
CA THR A 338 -3.27 -1.39 15.97
C THR A 338 -2.18 -1.06 14.96
N PHE A 339 -1.72 -2.05 14.19
CA PHE A 339 -0.60 -1.93 13.24
C PHE A 339 -1.00 -2.21 11.78
N LEU A 340 -2.26 -2.56 11.53
CA LEU A 340 -2.73 -2.88 10.19
C LEU A 340 -2.73 -1.66 9.26
N ASP A 341 -2.26 -1.89 8.03
CA ASP A 341 -2.26 -0.89 6.95
C ASP A 341 -3.69 -0.37 6.68
N PRO A 342 -3.89 0.96 6.63
CA PRO A 342 -5.21 1.54 6.39
C PRO A 342 -5.91 1.11 5.08
N ILE A 343 -5.16 0.60 4.09
CA ILE A 343 -5.76 0.08 2.85
C ILE A 343 -6.62 -1.17 3.05
N ILE A 344 -6.38 -1.92 4.15
CA ILE A 344 -7.07 -3.18 4.41
C ILE A 344 -8.57 -2.97 4.60
N GLY A 345 -8.99 -1.86 5.21
CA GLY A 345 -10.41 -1.57 5.43
C GLY A 345 -11.24 -1.51 4.14
N PRO A 346 -10.86 -0.66 3.17
CA PRO A 346 -11.50 -0.66 1.85
C PRO A 346 -11.46 -2.02 1.14
N CYS A 347 -10.37 -2.78 1.25
CA CYS A 347 -10.27 -4.13 0.69
C CYS A 347 -11.28 -5.12 1.31
N TRP A 348 -11.41 -5.12 2.63
CA TRP A 348 -12.41 -5.92 3.34
C TRP A 348 -13.84 -5.52 2.98
N SER A 349 -14.05 -4.24 2.66
CA SER A 349 -15.35 -3.75 2.18
C SER A 349 -15.72 -4.39 0.83
N TYR A 350 -14.76 -4.54 -0.09
CA TYR A 350 -14.97 -5.25 -1.34
C TYR A 350 -15.29 -6.73 -1.12
N ALA A 351 -14.56 -7.40 -0.24
CA ALA A 351 -14.84 -8.80 0.11
C ALA A 351 -16.23 -8.99 0.73
N ALA A 352 -16.62 -8.10 1.65
CA ALA A 352 -17.93 -8.12 2.28
C ALA A 352 -19.05 -7.87 1.25
N ASP A 353 -18.89 -6.87 0.38
CA ASP A 353 -19.86 -6.59 -0.68
C ASP A 353 -20.04 -7.82 -1.61
N THR A 354 -18.97 -8.56 -1.92
CA THR A 354 -19.04 -9.81 -2.71
C THR A 354 -19.81 -10.92 -2.00
N LEU A 355 -19.52 -11.19 -0.73
CA LEU A 355 -20.19 -12.27 0.01
C LEU A 355 -21.66 -11.93 0.31
N ILE A 356 -21.99 -10.65 0.49
CA ILE A 356 -23.38 -10.20 0.63
C ILE A 356 -24.15 -10.43 -0.67
N MET A 357 -23.56 -10.11 -1.83
CA MET A 357 -24.19 -10.43 -3.13
C MET A 357 -24.42 -11.94 -3.29
N GLU A 358 -23.58 -12.79 -2.72
CA GLU A 358 -23.77 -14.24 -2.76
C GLU A 358 -24.96 -14.67 -1.89
N LEU A 359 -25.12 -14.08 -0.70
CA LEU A 359 -26.30 -14.31 0.15
C LEU A 359 -27.59 -13.87 -0.54
N GLU A 360 -27.58 -12.71 -1.21
CA GLU A 360 -28.72 -12.19 -1.97
C GLU A 360 -29.14 -13.12 -3.12
N ALA A 361 -28.20 -13.90 -3.67
CA ALA A 361 -28.43 -14.77 -4.82
C ALA A 361 -28.84 -16.22 -4.46
N GLN A 362 -28.79 -16.63 -3.19
CA GLN A 362 -28.98 -18.03 -2.80
C GLN A 362 -30.35 -18.34 -2.19
N GLU A 363 -30.94 -19.48 -2.58
CA GLU A 363 -32.21 -20.02 -2.05
C GLU A 363 -32.00 -21.17 -1.02
N ALA A 364 -30.76 -21.68 -0.85
CA ALA A 364 -30.46 -22.89 -0.07
C ALA A 364 -29.80 -22.61 1.30
N TRP A 365 -30.42 -23.10 2.37
CA TRP A 365 -30.20 -22.69 3.77
C TRP A 365 -28.82 -23.06 4.37
N THR A 366 -28.18 -24.14 3.91
CA THR A 366 -26.91 -24.63 4.51
C THR A 366 -25.68 -23.87 4.04
N LEU A 367 -25.62 -23.50 2.75
CA LEU A 367 -24.56 -22.66 2.19
C LEU A 367 -24.68 -21.22 2.72
N GLU A 368 -25.91 -20.75 2.91
CA GLU A 368 -26.22 -19.45 3.50
C GLU A 368 -25.57 -19.27 4.88
N THR A 369 -25.55 -20.32 5.71
CA THR A 369 -24.99 -20.26 7.08
C THR A 369 -23.47 -20.03 7.08
N ASP A 370 -22.72 -20.68 6.18
CA ASP A 370 -21.27 -20.49 6.08
C ASP A 370 -20.91 -19.10 5.56
N VAL A 371 -21.60 -18.62 4.53
CA VAL A 371 -21.38 -17.28 3.98
C VAL A 371 -21.74 -16.21 5.01
N ARG A 372 -22.82 -16.39 5.79
CA ARG A 372 -23.20 -15.47 6.88
C ARG A 372 -22.14 -15.42 7.98
N ASN A 373 -21.51 -16.55 8.32
CA ASN A 373 -20.39 -16.59 9.27
C ASN A 373 -19.15 -15.84 8.75
N GLN A 374 -18.88 -15.93 7.45
CA GLN A 374 -17.79 -15.21 6.79
C GLN A 374 -18.03 -13.69 6.78
N CYS A 375 -19.25 -13.27 6.44
CA CYS A 375 -19.68 -11.87 6.55
C CYS A 375 -19.56 -11.34 7.99
N THR A 376 -19.95 -12.15 8.97
CA THR A 376 -19.82 -11.79 10.40
C THR A 376 -18.35 -11.61 10.81
N THR A 377 -17.45 -12.47 10.31
CA THR A 377 -16.00 -12.37 10.55
C THR A 377 -15.43 -11.06 9.99
N LEU A 378 -15.82 -10.69 8.77
CA LEU A 378 -15.45 -9.41 8.15
C LEU A 378 -15.97 -8.22 8.95
N LEU A 379 -17.26 -8.23 9.28
CA LEU A 379 -17.88 -7.14 10.03
C LEU A 379 -17.22 -6.97 11.40
N PHE A 380 -17.01 -8.06 12.14
CA PHE A 380 -16.29 -8.03 13.42
C PHE A 380 -14.91 -7.39 13.29
N SER A 381 -14.14 -7.81 12.27
CA SER A 381 -12.78 -7.30 12.06
C SER A 381 -12.76 -5.84 11.65
N MET A 382 -13.71 -5.42 10.80
CA MET A 382 -13.88 -4.01 10.44
C MET A 382 -14.26 -3.17 11.67
N THR A 383 -15.15 -3.67 12.53
CA THR A 383 -15.52 -3.02 13.80
C THR A 383 -14.34 -2.93 14.76
N ALA A 384 -13.53 -3.99 14.89
CA ALA A 384 -12.33 -4.00 15.72
C ALA A 384 -11.25 -3.00 15.23
N LEU A 385 -11.17 -2.77 13.92
CA LEU A 385 -10.24 -1.82 13.30
C LEU A 385 -10.71 -0.36 13.37
N SER A 386 -12.02 -0.15 13.48
CA SER A 386 -12.68 1.18 13.43
C SER A 386 -12.16 2.21 14.45
N PRO A 387 -11.83 1.85 15.71
CA PRO A 387 -11.29 2.80 16.68
C PRO A 387 -9.92 3.37 16.28
N TYR A 388 -9.12 2.57 15.58
CA TYR A 388 -7.77 2.96 15.15
C TYR A 388 -7.80 3.66 13.80
N LEU A 389 -8.76 3.32 12.93
CA LEU A 389 -8.88 3.83 11.57
C LEU A 389 -10.33 4.25 11.28
N PRO A 390 -10.70 5.52 11.56
CA PRO A 390 -12.06 6.02 11.36
C PRO A 390 -12.66 5.78 9.96
N ILE A 391 -11.85 5.74 8.90
CA ILE A 391 -12.33 5.41 7.54
C ILE A 391 -13.03 4.04 7.46
N VAL A 392 -12.60 3.08 8.28
CA VAL A 392 -13.17 1.73 8.30
C VAL A 392 -14.56 1.72 8.93
N ALA A 393 -14.83 2.63 9.88
CA ALA A 393 -16.13 2.72 10.56
C ALA A 393 -17.27 3.01 9.59
N ILE A 394 -17.02 3.89 8.59
CA ILE A 394 -18.00 4.24 7.55
C ILE A 394 -18.36 2.98 6.74
N ALA A 395 -17.35 2.21 6.35
CA ALA A 395 -17.56 1.00 5.58
C ALA A 395 -18.22 -0.13 6.40
N ALA A 396 -17.82 -0.30 7.66
CA ALA A 396 -18.41 -1.27 8.58
C ALA A 396 -19.91 -1.01 8.77
N THR A 397 -20.29 0.25 8.94
CA THR A 397 -21.70 0.67 9.08
C THR A 397 -22.52 0.31 7.83
N LYS A 398 -21.94 0.51 6.63
CA LYS A 398 -22.59 0.15 5.36
C LYS A 398 -22.80 -1.36 5.24
N VAL A 399 -21.77 -2.15 5.58
CA VAL A 399 -21.84 -3.62 5.58
C VAL A 399 -22.87 -4.12 6.57
N GLN A 400 -22.88 -3.58 7.80
CA GLN A 400 -23.85 -3.93 8.83
C GLN A 400 -25.29 -3.65 8.39
N LYS A 401 -25.53 -2.48 7.78
CA LYS A 401 -26.85 -2.12 7.27
C LYS A 401 -27.33 -3.13 6.23
N ARG A 402 -26.52 -3.44 5.22
CA ARG A 402 -26.88 -4.42 4.18
C ARG A 402 -27.17 -5.80 4.77
N LEU A 403 -26.36 -6.27 5.72
CA LEU A 403 -26.58 -7.55 6.38
C LEU A 403 -27.86 -7.60 7.22
N SER A 404 -28.32 -6.46 7.77
CA SER A 404 -29.59 -6.38 8.51
C SER A 404 -30.83 -6.36 7.63
N GLU A 405 -30.66 -6.10 6.32
CA GLU A 405 -31.72 -6.09 5.32
C GLU A 405 -31.93 -7.48 4.67
N LEU A 406 -31.05 -8.45 4.97
CA LEU A 406 -31.13 -9.87 4.57
C LEU A 406 -31.75 -10.75 5.66
#